data_AF-A0AAV7C2W0-F1
#
_entry.id   AF-A0AAV7C2W0-F1
#
_cell.length_a   1.000
_cell.length_b   1.000
_cell.length_c   1.000
_cell.angle_alpha   90.00
_cell.angle_beta   90.00
_cell.angle_gamma   90.00
#
_symmetry.space_group_name_H-M   'P 1'
#
loop_
_entity.id
_entity.type
_entity.pdbx_description
1 polymer ?
#
loop_
_entity_poly.entity_id
_entity_poly.type
_entity_poly.pdbx_seq_one_letter_code
_entity_poly.pdbx_strand_id
1 'polypeptide(L)'
;MKILLGIVMLLTSVWHQWQVHAEFFTSIGQMTDLIYKERDLVQSLKEYIREEEERLSKIKSWASRIEELTTRSTSDPEGYLAHPVNAYKLVKRLNTDWLSLENMVLQDSTKGFIANLTLQREFFPNEEDETGAAKALMRLQDTYRLDPDVIARGVLPGTKYVSSLSVDDCFGMGKIAYNDGDYYHTVLWMQEALKLLDEGEESTISKVDVLDYLSYTVFQLGDIHRAVELTRRLLVLDSSHDRAGTNLRYFERLLEKQRSEEKINTTTDKEPPTPNSGVYARPLDYLPERDTYEALCRGEGIRMTPRRQKRLFCRYHDGYRNPLLILSPIKEEDEWDSPSIVRYLDVLSNDEIEKIKQLAKPRLARATVRDPKTGVLTTANYRVSQR
;
A
#
# COMPACT_ATOMS: atom_id res chain seq x y z
N MET A 1 50.79 -27.37 2.27
CA MET A 1 49.48 -27.91 1.81
C MET A 1 48.35 -27.74 2.83
N LYS A 2 48.57 -27.90 4.15
CA LYS A 2 47.52 -27.72 5.18
C LYS A 2 47.06 -26.26 5.39
N ILE A 3 47.92 -25.28 5.14
CA ILE A 3 47.58 -23.85 5.30
C ILE A 3 46.71 -23.34 4.12
N LEU A 4 46.93 -23.86 2.90
CA LEU A 4 46.12 -23.49 1.73
C LEU A 4 44.68 -23.99 1.84
N LEU A 5 44.46 -25.18 2.43
CA LEU A 5 43.12 -25.76 2.61
C LEU A 5 42.27 -24.96 3.62
N GLY A 6 42.91 -24.40 4.66
CA GLY A 6 42.24 -23.58 5.67
C GLY A 6 41.77 -22.22 5.14
N ILE A 7 42.54 -21.62 4.23
CA ILE A 7 42.20 -20.34 3.59
C ILE A 7 41.04 -20.53 2.59
N VAL A 8 40.99 -21.66 1.89
CA VAL A 8 39.88 -21.98 0.97
C VAL A 8 38.57 -22.24 1.72
N MET A 9 38.58 -22.90 2.89
CA MET A 9 37.36 -23.06 3.72
C MET A 9 36.88 -21.76 4.37
N LEU A 10 37.79 -20.84 4.71
CA LEU A 10 37.43 -19.50 5.22
C LEU A 10 36.85 -18.60 4.11
N LEU A 11 37.29 -18.76 2.87
CA LEU A 11 36.72 -18.02 1.73
C LEU A 11 35.37 -18.57 1.27
N THR A 12 35.13 -19.89 1.36
CA THR A 12 33.82 -20.47 0.99
C THR A 12 32.75 -20.29 2.06
N SER A 13 33.12 -20.12 3.33
CA SER A 13 32.16 -19.83 4.42
C SER A 13 31.72 -18.36 4.49
N VAL A 14 32.47 -17.44 3.89
CA VAL A 14 32.08 -16.02 3.77
C VAL A 14 31.13 -15.79 2.57
N TRP A 15 31.02 -16.75 1.65
CA TRP A 15 30.23 -16.65 0.41
C TRP A 15 28.85 -17.34 0.48
N HIS A 16 28.40 -17.70 1.69
CA HIS A 16 27.01 -18.02 1.96
C HIS A 16 26.44 -17.04 2.99
N GLN A 17 26.52 -15.74 2.70
CA GLN A 17 25.49 -14.84 3.18
C GLN A 17 24.21 -15.21 2.41
N TRP A 18 23.41 -16.09 3.00
CA TRP A 18 22.03 -16.24 2.58
C TRP A 18 21.40 -14.86 2.69
N GLN A 19 21.20 -14.19 1.55
CA GLN A 19 20.32 -13.03 1.50
C GLN A 19 18.92 -13.55 1.81
N VAL A 20 18.54 -13.43 3.08
CA VAL A 20 17.18 -13.65 3.52
C VAL A 20 16.35 -12.57 2.83
N HIS A 21 15.53 -12.98 1.86
CA HIS A 21 14.52 -12.09 1.28
C HIS A 21 13.42 -11.94 2.34
N ALA A 22 13.45 -10.84 3.05
CA ALA A 22 12.43 -10.48 4.03
C ALA A 22 11.51 -9.41 3.42
N GLU A 23 10.20 -9.59 3.58
CA GLU A 23 9.19 -8.65 3.12
C GLU A 23 9.29 -7.32 3.88
N PHE A 24 9.34 -6.22 3.13
CA PHE A 24 9.65 -4.88 3.63
C PHE A 24 8.63 -4.40 4.67
N PHE A 25 7.33 -4.64 4.42
CA PHE A 25 6.25 -4.13 5.26
C PHE A 25 6.23 -4.70 6.69
N THR A 26 7.00 -5.76 6.96
CA THR A 26 7.11 -6.36 8.30
C THR A 26 8.23 -5.77 9.15
N SER A 27 9.07 -4.89 8.59
CA SER A 27 10.26 -4.36 9.24
C SER A 27 10.33 -2.84 9.17
N ILE A 28 10.12 -2.18 10.31
CA ILE A 28 10.29 -0.71 10.43
C ILE A 28 11.69 -0.28 9.98
N GLY A 29 12.71 -1.09 10.29
CA GLY A 29 14.09 -0.81 9.88
C GLY A 29 14.25 -0.78 8.37
N GLN A 30 13.72 -1.76 7.64
CA GLN A 30 13.81 -1.80 6.17
C GLN A 30 12.93 -0.72 5.53
N MET A 31 11.72 -0.49 6.05
CA MET A 31 10.83 0.60 5.60
C MET A 31 11.50 1.99 5.76
N THR A 32 12.28 2.18 6.81
CA THR A 32 13.02 3.44 7.02
C THR A 32 14.08 3.66 5.94
N ASP A 33 14.76 2.61 5.48
CA ASP A 33 15.74 2.71 4.39
C ASP A 33 15.06 3.06 3.06
N LEU A 34 13.84 2.56 2.82
CA LEU A 34 13.05 2.88 1.63
C LEU A 34 12.72 4.37 1.54
N ILE A 35 12.38 5.02 2.66
CA ILE A 35 12.12 6.47 2.71
C ILE A 35 13.35 7.26 2.23
N TYR A 36 14.56 6.86 2.66
CA TYR A 36 15.78 7.52 2.21
C TYR A 36 16.09 7.25 0.74
N LYS A 37 15.84 6.04 0.24
CA LYS A 37 15.97 5.70 -1.19
C LYS A 37 15.01 6.52 -2.06
N GLU A 38 13.76 6.66 -1.64
CA GLU A 38 12.77 7.49 -2.33
C GLU A 38 13.22 8.95 -2.39
N ARG A 39 13.68 9.51 -1.27
CA ARG A 39 14.25 10.87 -1.24
C ARG A 39 15.39 11.05 -2.25
N ASP A 40 16.31 10.09 -2.31
CA ASP A 40 17.46 10.16 -3.22
C ASP A 40 17.02 10.05 -4.69
N LEU A 41 15.99 9.26 -4.99
CA LEU A 41 15.38 9.21 -6.32
C LEU A 41 14.64 10.49 -6.71
N VAL A 42 13.92 11.12 -5.77
CA VAL A 42 13.31 12.44 -5.98
C VAL A 42 14.38 13.48 -6.31
N GLN A 43 15.54 13.42 -5.67
CA GLN A 43 16.65 14.30 -5.99
C GLN A 43 17.18 14.04 -7.42
N SER A 44 17.35 12.78 -7.80
CA SER A 44 17.76 12.40 -9.16
C SER A 44 16.72 12.83 -10.22
N LEU A 45 15.43 12.76 -9.90
CA LEU A 45 14.35 13.25 -10.77
C LEU A 45 14.43 14.77 -10.96
N LYS A 46 14.71 15.53 -9.90
CA LYS A 46 14.89 16.99 -9.99
C LYS A 46 16.07 17.38 -10.89
N GLU A 47 17.16 16.62 -10.83
CA GLU A 47 18.31 16.84 -11.70
C GLU A 47 17.96 16.61 -13.17
N TYR A 48 17.24 15.52 -13.46
CA TYR A 48 16.70 15.25 -14.80
C TYR A 48 15.76 16.37 -15.29
N ILE A 49 14.81 16.81 -14.45
CA ILE A 49 13.90 17.90 -14.79
C ILE A 49 14.68 19.16 -15.17
N ARG A 50 15.69 19.53 -14.39
CA ARG A 50 16.52 20.71 -14.65
C ARG A 50 17.24 20.61 -16.00
N GLU A 51 17.79 19.43 -16.34
CA GLU A 51 18.45 19.21 -17.62
C GLU A 51 17.48 19.31 -18.81
N GLU A 52 16.27 18.76 -18.66
CA GLU A 52 15.20 18.90 -19.66
C GLU A 52 14.74 20.35 -19.82
N GLU A 53 14.55 21.09 -18.73
CA GLU A 53 14.18 22.51 -18.77
C GLU A 53 15.25 23.35 -19.48
N GLU A 54 16.54 23.11 -19.21
CA GLU A 54 17.64 23.80 -19.88
C GLU A 54 17.67 23.50 -21.38
N ARG A 55 17.50 22.21 -21.74
CA ARG A 55 17.43 21.76 -23.14
C ARG A 55 16.24 22.41 -23.85
N LEU A 56 15.06 22.37 -23.25
CA LEU A 56 13.85 22.96 -23.78
C LEU A 56 13.96 24.48 -23.92
N SER A 57 14.62 25.15 -22.98
CA SER A 57 14.90 26.59 -23.05
C SER A 57 15.77 26.96 -24.27
N LYS A 58 16.83 26.17 -24.53
CA LYS A 58 17.67 26.35 -25.73
C LYS A 58 16.88 26.14 -27.02
N ILE A 59 16.02 25.12 -27.08
CA ILE A 59 15.14 24.84 -28.22
C ILE A 59 14.16 25.99 -28.45
N LYS A 60 13.50 26.49 -27.39
CA LYS A 60 12.58 27.63 -27.46
C LYS A 60 13.27 28.90 -27.98
N SER A 61 14.46 29.21 -27.48
CA SER A 61 15.27 30.36 -27.95
C SER A 61 15.70 30.22 -29.41
N TRP A 62 16.06 29.00 -29.83
CA TRP A 62 16.36 28.72 -31.23
C TRP A 62 15.12 28.93 -32.12
N ALA A 63 13.96 28.40 -31.71
CA ALA A 63 12.71 28.51 -32.45
C ALA A 63 12.28 29.99 -32.64
N SER A 64 12.31 30.80 -31.58
CA SER A 64 11.94 32.22 -31.66
C SER A 64 12.85 33.02 -32.60
N ARG A 65 14.16 32.74 -32.59
CA ARG A 65 15.12 33.38 -33.50
C ARG A 65 14.84 33.03 -34.97
N ILE A 66 14.42 31.80 -35.23
CA ILE A 66 14.17 31.32 -36.58
C ILE A 66 12.84 31.86 -37.10
N GLU A 67 11.83 31.95 -36.23
CA GLU A 67 10.54 32.60 -36.51
C GLU A 67 10.74 34.05 -36.98
N GLU A 68 11.51 34.85 -36.24
CA GLU A 68 11.79 36.25 -36.62
C GLU A 68 12.52 36.36 -37.99
N LEU A 69 13.35 35.37 -38.31
CA LEU A 69 14.06 35.32 -39.59
C LEU A 69 13.16 34.84 -40.72
N THR A 70 12.29 33.86 -40.48
CA THR A 70 11.35 33.36 -41.49
C THR A 70 10.33 34.41 -41.85
N THR A 71 9.75 35.12 -40.87
CA THR A 71 8.78 36.21 -41.10
C THR A 71 9.33 37.29 -42.04
N ARG A 72 10.60 37.70 -41.86
CA ARG A 72 11.26 38.68 -42.74
C ARG A 72 11.58 38.14 -44.13
N SER A 73 11.95 36.87 -44.23
CA SER A 73 12.31 36.26 -45.51
C SER A 73 11.10 35.91 -46.38
N THR A 74 9.94 35.65 -45.78
CA THR A 74 8.71 35.29 -46.50
C THR A 74 7.90 36.50 -46.96
N SER A 75 8.12 37.69 -46.37
CA SER A 75 7.46 38.93 -46.80
C SER A 75 7.94 39.46 -48.15
N ASP A 76 9.20 39.21 -48.52
CA ASP A 76 9.77 39.52 -49.85
C ASP A 76 10.94 38.56 -50.16
N PRO A 77 10.67 37.36 -50.68
CA PRO A 77 11.69 36.33 -50.88
C PRO A 77 12.76 36.73 -51.91
N GLU A 78 12.37 37.35 -53.03
CA GLU A 78 13.30 37.72 -54.10
C GLU A 78 14.21 38.88 -53.67
N GLY A 79 13.65 39.94 -53.07
CA GLY A 79 14.43 41.06 -52.56
C GLY A 79 15.34 40.66 -51.39
N TYR A 80 14.87 39.76 -50.51
CA TYR A 80 15.69 39.22 -49.43
C TYR A 80 16.89 38.42 -49.95
N LEU A 81 16.68 37.57 -50.96
CA LEU A 81 17.72 36.71 -51.55
C LEU A 81 18.65 37.43 -52.54
N ALA A 82 18.23 38.59 -53.07
CA ALA A 82 19.09 39.43 -53.90
C ALA A 82 20.35 39.91 -53.17
N HIS A 83 20.33 39.95 -51.82
CA HIS A 83 21.51 40.25 -51.00
C HIS A 83 22.36 38.97 -50.78
N PRO A 84 23.61 38.91 -51.27
CA PRO A 84 24.43 37.68 -51.23
C PRO A 84 24.64 37.09 -49.81
N VAL A 85 24.72 37.95 -48.78
CA VAL A 85 24.83 37.50 -47.38
C VAL A 85 23.58 36.74 -46.91
N ASN A 86 22.39 37.18 -47.33
CA ASN A 86 21.13 36.54 -46.95
C ASN A 86 20.97 35.17 -47.62
N ALA A 87 21.36 35.07 -48.90
CA ALA A 87 21.42 33.80 -49.62
C ALA A 87 22.38 32.82 -48.93
N TYR A 88 23.61 33.24 -48.59
CA TYR A 88 24.55 32.41 -47.83
C TYR A 88 23.99 31.98 -46.47
N LYS A 89 23.39 32.92 -45.71
CA LYS A 89 22.82 32.64 -44.37
C LYS A 89 21.67 31.65 -44.45
N LEU A 90 20.83 31.69 -45.47
CA LEU A 90 19.76 30.71 -45.69
C LEU A 90 20.32 29.31 -45.97
N VAL A 91 21.27 29.21 -46.91
CA VAL A 91 21.92 27.94 -47.26
C VAL A 91 22.63 27.35 -46.05
N LYS A 92 23.41 28.15 -45.31
CA LYS A 92 24.04 27.70 -44.06
C LYS A 92 23.00 27.22 -43.05
N ARG A 93 21.91 27.97 -42.86
CA ARG A 93 20.87 27.63 -41.88
C ARG A 93 20.26 26.26 -42.18
N LEU A 94 19.83 26.04 -43.42
CA LEU A 94 19.24 24.76 -43.85
C LEU A 94 20.24 23.60 -43.85
N ASN A 95 21.50 23.85 -44.19
CA ASN A 95 22.52 22.80 -44.25
C ASN A 95 23.15 22.45 -42.89
N THR A 96 23.25 23.40 -41.95
CA THR A 96 24.01 23.22 -40.70
C THR A 96 23.24 23.57 -39.44
N ASP A 97 22.55 24.71 -39.38
CA ASP A 97 21.90 25.16 -38.14
C ASP A 97 20.69 24.28 -37.80
N TRP A 98 19.94 23.78 -38.79
CA TRP A 98 18.84 22.84 -38.59
C TRP A 98 19.32 21.45 -38.12
N LEU A 99 20.45 20.95 -38.64
CA LEU A 99 21.06 19.70 -38.15
C LEU A 99 21.54 19.84 -36.70
N SER A 100 22.02 21.03 -36.31
CA SER A 100 22.37 21.29 -34.91
C SER A 100 21.14 21.28 -33.99
N LEU A 101 19.97 21.71 -34.47
CA LEU A 101 18.72 21.59 -33.72
C LEU A 101 18.32 20.13 -33.57
N GLU A 102 18.36 19.36 -34.66
CA GLU A 102 18.07 17.92 -34.64
C GLU A 102 18.88 17.20 -33.56
N ASN A 103 20.19 17.45 -33.50
CA ASN A 103 21.04 16.88 -32.46
C ASN A 103 20.63 17.29 -31.03
N MET A 104 20.17 18.53 -30.82
CA MET A 104 19.70 19.01 -29.51
C MET A 104 18.34 18.39 -29.12
N VAL A 105 17.46 18.19 -30.10
CA VAL A 105 16.16 17.54 -29.91
C VAL A 105 16.32 16.05 -29.61
N LEU A 106 17.28 15.38 -30.27
CA LEU A 106 17.61 13.97 -30.06
C LEU A 106 18.49 13.71 -28.83
N GLN A 107 18.99 14.76 -28.17
CA GLN A 107 19.81 14.60 -26.98
C GLN A 107 18.99 13.98 -25.84
N ASP A 108 19.39 12.78 -25.44
CA ASP A 108 18.77 12.01 -24.35
C ASP A 108 19.34 12.43 -22.98
N SER A 109 18.51 13.13 -22.20
CA SER A 109 18.77 13.55 -20.82
C SER A 109 18.36 12.47 -19.80
N THR A 110 17.65 11.42 -20.22
CA THR A 110 17.04 10.45 -19.29
C THR A 110 18.07 9.48 -18.71
N LYS A 111 19.23 9.31 -19.34
CA LYS A 111 20.24 8.27 -19.00
C LYS A 111 20.64 8.25 -17.54
N GLY A 112 20.91 9.42 -16.95
CA GLY A 112 21.35 9.52 -15.56
C GLY A 112 20.27 9.05 -14.59
N PHE A 113 19.05 9.57 -14.77
CA PHE A 113 17.90 9.20 -13.93
C PHE A 113 17.50 7.74 -14.10
N ILE A 114 17.37 7.24 -15.34
CA ILE A 114 16.96 5.86 -15.61
C ILE A 114 17.99 4.86 -15.09
N ALA A 115 19.29 5.15 -15.21
CA ALA A 115 20.33 4.29 -14.65
C ALA A 115 20.24 4.21 -13.12
N ASN A 116 20.03 5.35 -12.44
CA ASN A 116 19.86 5.39 -10.99
C ASN A 116 18.58 4.66 -10.55
N LEU A 117 17.45 4.92 -11.21
CA LEU A 117 16.18 4.24 -10.94
C LEU A 117 16.32 2.72 -11.12
N THR A 118 16.97 2.28 -12.19
CA THR A 118 17.20 0.84 -12.45
C THR A 118 18.04 0.20 -11.36
N LEU A 119 19.08 0.88 -10.88
CA LEU A 119 19.92 0.40 -9.78
C LEU A 119 19.15 0.33 -8.45
N GLN A 120 18.31 1.32 -8.15
CA GLN A 120 17.53 1.34 -6.90
C GLN A 120 16.38 0.34 -6.91
N ARG A 121 15.81 0.02 -8.08
CA ARG A 121 14.65 -0.87 -8.25
C ARG A 121 14.89 -2.28 -7.71
N GLU A 122 16.15 -2.75 -7.68
CA GLU A 122 16.50 -4.04 -7.06
C GLU A 122 16.12 -4.10 -5.56
N PHE A 123 16.06 -2.94 -4.90
CA PHE A 123 15.75 -2.82 -3.48
C PHE A 123 14.32 -2.34 -3.20
N PHE A 124 13.46 -2.29 -4.23
CA PHE A 124 12.09 -1.87 -4.07
C PHE A 124 11.21 -3.00 -3.54
N PRO A 125 10.12 -2.65 -2.83
CA PRO A 125 9.05 -3.60 -2.56
C PRO A 125 8.49 -4.19 -3.87
N ASN A 126 7.99 -5.41 -3.78
CA ASN A 126 7.30 -6.09 -4.89
C ASN A 126 5.78 -6.15 -4.65
N GLU A 127 5.05 -6.82 -5.54
CA GLU A 127 3.58 -6.98 -5.44
C GLU A 127 3.14 -7.73 -4.18
N GLU A 128 3.95 -8.66 -3.66
CA GLU A 128 3.68 -9.37 -2.41
C GLU A 128 3.76 -8.42 -1.21
N ASP A 129 4.73 -7.50 -1.21
CA ASP A 129 4.87 -6.49 -0.16
C ASP A 129 3.67 -5.53 -0.12
N GLU A 130 3.22 -5.07 -1.29
CA GLU A 130 2.05 -4.20 -1.42
C GLU A 130 0.77 -4.91 -0.95
N THR A 131 0.55 -6.13 -1.45
CA THR A 131 -0.58 -6.98 -1.04
C THR A 131 -0.55 -7.26 0.47
N GLY A 132 0.63 -7.50 1.03
CA GLY A 132 0.82 -7.73 2.45
C GLY A 132 0.53 -6.50 3.30
N ALA A 133 0.94 -5.32 2.85
CA ALA A 133 0.63 -4.04 3.50
C ALA A 133 -0.88 -3.75 3.49
N ALA A 134 -1.55 -3.98 2.36
CA ALA A 134 -3.00 -3.86 2.21
C ALA A 134 -3.75 -4.77 3.20
N LYS A 135 -3.38 -6.06 3.24
CA LYS A 135 -3.97 -7.04 4.18
C LYS A 135 -3.70 -6.67 5.64
N ALA A 136 -2.53 -6.11 5.95
CA ALA A 136 -2.23 -5.63 7.29
C ALA A 136 -3.15 -4.46 7.70
N LEU A 137 -3.47 -3.55 6.75
CA LEU A 137 -4.39 -2.44 6.99
C LEU A 137 -5.83 -2.94 7.22
N MET A 138 -6.32 -3.87 6.38
CA MET A 138 -7.63 -4.53 6.58
C MET A 138 -7.70 -5.29 7.91
N ARG A 139 -6.59 -5.91 8.33
CA ARG A 139 -6.53 -6.55 9.64
C ARG A 139 -6.67 -5.55 10.79
N LEU A 140 -6.06 -4.37 10.67
CA LEU A 140 -6.24 -3.30 11.66
C LEU A 140 -7.68 -2.78 11.64
N GLN A 141 -8.27 -2.65 10.44
CA GLN A 141 -9.67 -2.29 10.25
C GLN A 141 -10.58 -3.24 11.04
N ASP A 142 -10.45 -4.55 10.86
CA ASP A 142 -11.20 -5.55 11.61
C ASP A 142 -10.92 -5.50 13.12
N THR A 143 -9.64 -5.53 13.49
CA THR A 143 -9.21 -5.64 14.88
C THR A 143 -9.74 -4.47 15.72
N TYR A 144 -9.71 -3.26 15.17
CA TYR A 144 -10.14 -2.06 15.87
C TYR A 144 -11.52 -1.55 15.46
N ARG A 145 -12.24 -2.30 14.60
CA ARG A 145 -13.56 -1.92 14.06
C ARG A 145 -13.54 -0.51 13.47
N LEU A 146 -12.53 -0.23 12.66
CA LEU A 146 -12.36 1.08 12.04
C LEU A 146 -13.26 1.19 10.82
N ASP A 147 -13.88 2.35 10.67
CA ASP A 147 -14.61 2.70 9.45
C ASP A 147 -13.60 2.90 8.30
N PRO A 148 -13.81 2.30 7.11
CA PRO A 148 -13.00 2.57 5.92
C PRO A 148 -12.74 4.05 5.68
N ASP A 149 -13.74 4.91 5.90
CA ASP A 149 -13.67 6.36 5.72
C ASP A 149 -12.65 7.03 6.66
N VAL A 150 -12.52 6.51 7.88
CA VAL A 150 -11.52 7.01 8.85
C VAL A 150 -10.11 6.64 8.40
N ILE A 151 -9.94 5.41 7.86
CA ILE A 151 -8.66 4.95 7.33
C ILE A 151 -8.31 5.72 6.05
N ALA A 152 -9.26 5.88 5.13
CA ALA A 152 -9.09 6.57 3.86
C ALA A 152 -8.70 8.04 4.06
N ARG A 153 -9.24 8.73 5.07
CA ARG A 153 -8.79 10.09 5.40
C ARG A 153 -7.50 10.16 6.23
N GLY A 154 -6.99 9.02 6.69
CA GLY A 154 -5.79 8.95 7.55
C GLY A 154 -5.97 9.49 8.96
N VAL A 155 -7.21 9.69 9.43
CA VAL A 155 -7.52 10.33 10.72
C VAL A 155 -7.56 9.30 11.84
N LEU A 156 -6.43 8.63 12.06
CA LEU A 156 -6.28 7.65 13.14
C LEU A 156 -5.86 8.32 14.46
N PRO A 157 -6.41 7.90 15.61
CA PRO A 157 -6.05 8.48 16.91
C PRO A 157 -4.54 8.39 17.20
N GLY A 158 -3.95 9.50 17.64
CA GLY A 158 -2.55 9.54 18.10
C GLY A 158 -1.50 9.63 16.98
N THR A 159 -1.89 9.76 15.71
CA THR A 159 -0.95 10.00 14.61
C THR A 159 -0.61 11.49 14.51
N LYS A 160 0.68 11.79 14.27
CA LYS A 160 1.16 13.15 14.00
C LYS A 160 1.20 13.49 12.52
N TYR A 161 1.29 12.46 11.68
CA TYR A 161 1.42 12.54 10.24
C TYR A 161 0.17 11.91 9.62
N VAL A 162 -0.53 12.68 8.79
CA VAL A 162 -1.77 12.28 8.14
C VAL A 162 -1.49 12.13 6.65
N SER A 163 -1.94 11.01 6.08
CA SER A 163 -1.98 10.76 4.64
C SER A 163 -3.34 10.20 4.31
N SER A 164 -3.95 10.68 3.24
CA SER A 164 -5.20 10.13 2.72
C SER A 164 -4.93 9.09 1.64
N LEU A 165 -5.87 8.17 1.47
CA LEU A 165 -5.96 7.24 0.34
C LEU A 165 -6.78 7.89 -0.76
N SER A 166 -6.33 7.75 -2.00
CA SER A 166 -7.03 8.17 -3.21
C SER A 166 -8.10 7.15 -3.64
N VAL A 167 -8.87 7.49 -4.67
CA VAL A 167 -9.74 6.53 -5.39
C VAL A 167 -8.94 5.31 -5.85
N ASP A 168 -7.76 5.52 -6.42
CA ASP A 168 -6.90 4.45 -6.93
C ASP A 168 -6.42 3.51 -5.81
N ASP A 169 -6.08 4.06 -4.64
CA ASP A 169 -5.70 3.28 -3.46
C ASP A 169 -6.89 2.46 -2.93
N CYS A 170 -8.07 3.08 -2.76
CA CYS A 170 -9.26 2.41 -2.25
C CYS A 170 -9.74 1.30 -3.21
N PHE A 171 -9.71 1.56 -4.51
CA PHE A 171 -10.01 0.55 -5.53
C PHE A 171 -8.99 -0.58 -5.55
N GLY A 172 -7.70 -0.27 -5.41
CA GLY A 172 -6.62 -1.25 -5.26
C GLY A 172 -6.83 -2.18 -4.07
N MET A 173 -7.14 -1.61 -2.90
CA MET A 173 -7.52 -2.35 -1.69
C MET A 173 -8.72 -3.28 -1.95
N GLY A 174 -9.78 -2.76 -2.57
CA GLY A 174 -10.96 -3.55 -2.92
C GLY A 174 -10.63 -4.72 -3.86
N LYS A 175 -9.77 -4.51 -4.86
CA LYS A 175 -9.34 -5.58 -5.79
C LYS A 175 -8.49 -6.65 -5.11
N ILE A 176 -7.60 -6.26 -4.20
CA ILE A 176 -6.81 -7.21 -3.40
C ILE A 176 -7.75 -8.09 -2.59
N ALA A 177 -8.72 -7.51 -1.89
CA ALA A 177 -9.73 -8.26 -1.14
C ALA A 177 -10.57 -9.18 -2.05
N TYR A 178 -10.96 -8.68 -3.24
CA TYR A 178 -11.76 -9.44 -4.20
C TYR A 178 -11.05 -10.71 -4.67
N ASN A 179 -9.77 -10.57 -5.03
CA ASN A 179 -8.94 -11.68 -5.51
C ASN A 179 -8.69 -12.73 -4.43
N ASP A 180 -8.68 -12.31 -3.16
CA ASP A 180 -8.58 -13.19 -1.99
C ASP A 180 -9.93 -13.87 -1.63
N GLY A 181 -11.03 -13.50 -2.29
CA GLY A 181 -12.38 -13.97 -1.96
C GLY A 181 -12.99 -13.30 -0.73
N ASP A 182 -12.37 -12.24 -0.22
CA ASP A 182 -12.89 -11.42 0.88
C ASP A 182 -13.89 -10.39 0.35
N TYR A 183 -15.10 -10.86 0.06
CA TYR A 183 -16.16 -10.00 -0.45
C TYR A 183 -16.62 -8.95 0.57
N TYR A 184 -16.44 -9.20 1.87
CA TYR A 184 -16.75 -8.22 2.90
C TYR A 184 -15.87 -6.98 2.77
N HIS A 185 -14.54 -7.15 2.76
CA HIS A 185 -13.63 -6.02 2.57
C HIS A 185 -13.73 -5.43 1.16
N THR A 186 -13.97 -6.25 0.13
CA THR A 186 -14.19 -5.74 -1.23
C THR A 186 -15.31 -4.72 -1.24
N VAL A 187 -16.45 -5.04 -0.64
CA VAL A 187 -17.61 -4.16 -0.63
C VAL A 187 -17.32 -2.86 0.13
N LEU A 188 -16.65 -2.95 1.28
CA LEU A 188 -16.28 -1.76 2.06
C LEU A 188 -15.37 -0.80 1.28
N TRP A 189 -14.29 -1.33 0.68
CA TRP A 189 -13.33 -0.50 -0.04
C TRP A 189 -13.83 -0.01 -1.41
N MET A 190 -14.65 -0.79 -2.11
CA MET A 190 -15.31 -0.35 -3.34
C MET A 190 -16.37 0.73 -3.07
N GLN A 191 -17.08 0.65 -1.94
CA GLN A 191 -17.99 1.73 -1.52
C GLN A 191 -17.24 3.02 -1.23
N GLU A 192 -16.09 2.95 -0.55
CA GLU A 192 -15.27 4.12 -0.27
C GLU A 192 -14.72 4.74 -1.57
N ALA A 193 -14.21 3.92 -2.49
CA ALA A 193 -13.78 4.39 -3.81
C ALA A 193 -14.92 5.06 -4.59
N LEU A 194 -16.12 4.47 -4.58
CA LEU A 194 -17.29 5.04 -5.25
C LEU A 194 -17.73 6.37 -4.62
N LYS A 195 -17.63 6.47 -3.29
CA LYS A 195 -17.93 7.69 -2.54
C LYS A 195 -16.97 8.83 -2.92
N LEU A 196 -15.66 8.58 -2.96
CA LEU A 196 -14.67 9.56 -3.40
C LEU A 196 -14.92 10.04 -4.84
N LEU A 197 -15.27 9.11 -5.75
CA LEU A 197 -15.68 9.45 -7.12
C LEU A 197 -16.99 10.25 -7.18
N ASP A 198 -17.92 10.03 -6.24
CA ASP A 198 -19.17 10.79 -6.12
C ASP A 198 -18.94 12.19 -5.55
N GLU A 199 -17.92 12.36 -4.70
CA GLU A 199 -17.46 13.65 -4.18
C GLU A 199 -16.64 14.46 -5.22
N GLY A 200 -16.23 13.83 -6.33
CA GLY A 200 -15.62 14.48 -7.49
C GLY A 200 -14.10 14.41 -7.55
N GLU A 201 -13.48 13.45 -6.86
CA GLU A 201 -12.04 13.19 -6.98
C GLU A 201 -11.67 12.77 -8.42
N GLU A 202 -10.64 13.41 -8.99
CA GLU A 202 -10.12 13.06 -10.32
C GLU A 202 -9.33 11.76 -10.23
N SER A 203 -9.77 10.73 -10.97
CA SER A 203 -9.08 9.45 -11.05
C SER A 203 -9.18 8.88 -12.46
N THR A 204 -8.23 8.00 -12.79
CA THR A 204 -8.26 7.23 -14.04
C THR A 204 -9.29 6.10 -14.00
N ILE A 205 -9.69 5.69 -12.80
CA ILE A 205 -10.67 4.63 -12.58
C ILE A 205 -12.07 5.20 -12.71
N SER A 206 -12.90 4.54 -13.52
CA SER A 206 -14.27 5.00 -13.74
C SER A 206 -15.22 4.48 -12.66
N LYS A 207 -16.34 5.18 -12.46
CA LYS A 207 -17.45 4.67 -11.64
C LYS A 207 -17.99 3.33 -12.15
N VAL A 208 -17.89 3.09 -13.46
CA VAL A 208 -18.31 1.83 -14.09
C VAL A 208 -17.47 0.66 -13.58
N ASP A 209 -16.15 0.83 -13.51
CA ASP A 209 -15.22 -0.19 -13.00
C ASP A 209 -15.55 -0.56 -11.55
N VAL A 210 -15.73 0.45 -10.69
CA VAL A 210 -16.06 0.26 -9.28
C VAL A 210 -17.42 -0.45 -9.11
N LEU A 211 -18.43 -0.02 -9.87
CA LEU A 211 -19.77 -0.60 -9.82
C LEU A 211 -19.82 -2.05 -10.33
N ASP A 212 -18.97 -2.44 -11.28
CA ASP A 212 -18.90 -3.82 -11.77
C ASP A 212 -18.46 -4.77 -10.64
N TYR A 213 -17.34 -4.47 -9.97
CA TYR A 213 -16.88 -5.22 -8.80
C TYR A 213 -17.90 -5.19 -7.65
N LEU A 214 -18.43 -4.01 -7.33
CA LEU A 214 -19.33 -3.84 -6.20
C LEU A 214 -20.66 -4.58 -6.42
N SER A 215 -21.26 -4.50 -7.61
CA SER A 215 -22.54 -5.17 -7.88
C SER A 215 -22.43 -6.70 -7.82
N TYR A 216 -21.33 -7.27 -8.35
CA TYR A 216 -21.09 -8.70 -8.27
C TYR A 216 -20.81 -9.16 -6.84
N THR A 217 -19.98 -8.45 -6.08
CA THR A 217 -19.66 -8.84 -4.70
C THR A 217 -20.85 -8.73 -3.74
N VAL A 218 -21.66 -7.68 -3.88
CA VAL A 218 -22.92 -7.53 -3.15
C VAL A 218 -23.87 -8.69 -3.46
N PHE A 219 -23.95 -9.13 -4.72
CA PHE A 219 -24.69 -10.32 -5.10
C PHE A 219 -24.13 -11.59 -4.45
N GLN A 220 -22.81 -11.78 -4.40
CA GLN A 220 -22.17 -12.93 -3.74
C GLN A 220 -22.47 -12.99 -2.24
N LEU A 221 -22.67 -11.84 -1.59
CA LEU A 221 -23.09 -11.74 -0.19
C LEU A 221 -24.61 -11.96 0.02
N GLY A 222 -25.37 -12.20 -1.05
CA GLY A 222 -26.80 -12.53 -1.00
C GLY A 222 -27.74 -11.32 -1.04
N ASP A 223 -27.22 -10.10 -1.14
CA ASP A 223 -28.03 -8.87 -1.23
C ASP A 223 -28.41 -8.57 -2.68
N ILE A 224 -29.35 -9.36 -3.20
CA ILE A 224 -29.77 -9.28 -4.60
C ILE A 224 -30.45 -7.93 -4.91
N HIS A 225 -31.16 -7.34 -3.95
CA HIS A 225 -31.82 -6.05 -4.12
C HIS A 225 -30.81 -4.94 -4.43
N ARG A 226 -29.76 -4.83 -3.61
CA ARG A 226 -28.73 -3.82 -3.84
C ARG A 226 -27.87 -4.13 -5.05
N ALA A 227 -27.63 -5.41 -5.36
CA ALA A 227 -26.94 -5.79 -6.60
C ALA A 227 -27.69 -5.25 -7.84
N VAL A 228 -29.02 -5.40 -7.89
CA VAL A 228 -29.86 -4.85 -8.98
C VAL A 228 -29.75 -3.32 -9.06
N GLU A 229 -29.82 -2.62 -7.92
CA GLU A 229 -29.69 -1.16 -7.87
C GLU A 229 -28.33 -0.70 -8.44
N LEU A 230 -27.24 -1.32 -7.98
CA LEU A 230 -25.89 -1.01 -8.43
C LEU A 230 -25.70 -1.32 -9.92
N THR A 231 -26.21 -2.45 -10.41
CA THR A 231 -26.12 -2.80 -11.83
C THR A 231 -26.96 -1.85 -12.70
N ARG A 232 -28.11 -1.37 -12.23
CA ARG A 232 -28.87 -0.33 -12.94
C ARG A 232 -28.10 0.98 -13.00
N ARG A 233 -27.48 1.39 -11.89
CA ARG A 233 -26.62 2.57 -11.85
C ARG A 233 -25.45 2.46 -12.82
N LEU A 234 -24.84 1.28 -12.93
CA LEU A 234 -23.80 0.98 -13.91
C LEU A 234 -24.32 1.17 -15.34
N LEU A 235 -25.47 0.58 -15.69
CA LEU A 235 -26.04 0.66 -17.04
C LEU A 235 -26.51 2.06 -17.46
N VAL A 236 -26.78 2.95 -16.50
CA VAL A 236 -27.02 4.37 -16.79
C VAL A 236 -25.75 5.06 -17.29
N LEU A 237 -24.59 4.66 -16.78
CA LEU A 237 -23.28 5.21 -17.16
C LEU A 237 -22.74 4.55 -18.43
N ASP A 238 -22.90 3.23 -18.56
CA ASP A 238 -22.53 2.46 -19.74
C ASP A 238 -23.61 1.45 -20.11
N SER A 239 -24.48 1.85 -21.03
CA SER A 239 -25.59 1.02 -21.51
C SER A 239 -25.14 -0.20 -22.32
N SER A 240 -23.89 -0.20 -22.82
CA SER A 240 -23.31 -1.25 -23.65
C SER A 240 -22.40 -2.22 -22.89
N HIS A 241 -22.32 -2.09 -21.57
CA HIS A 241 -21.41 -2.88 -20.75
C HIS A 241 -21.64 -4.39 -20.90
N ASP A 242 -20.59 -5.12 -21.30
CA ASP A 242 -20.63 -6.51 -21.77
C ASP A 242 -21.45 -7.46 -20.88
N ARG A 243 -21.27 -7.34 -19.56
CA ARG A 243 -21.84 -8.29 -18.59
C ARG A 243 -23.03 -7.73 -17.80
N ALA A 244 -23.16 -6.41 -17.69
CA ALA A 244 -24.09 -5.80 -16.74
C ALA A 244 -25.54 -6.05 -17.13
N GLY A 245 -25.87 -5.97 -18.43
CA GLY A 245 -27.22 -6.25 -18.92
C GLY A 245 -27.66 -7.70 -18.67
N THR A 246 -26.74 -8.66 -18.82
CA THR A 246 -27.00 -10.08 -18.56
C THR A 246 -27.15 -10.34 -17.06
N ASN A 247 -26.26 -9.77 -16.24
CA ASN A 247 -26.31 -9.87 -14.78
C ASN A 247 -27.61 -9.29 -14.22
N LEU A 248 -28.05 -8.12 -14.71
CA LEU A 248 -29.30 -7.49 -14.27
C LEU A 248 -30.51 -8.40 -14.50
N ARG A 249 -30.65 -8.96 -15.71
CA ARG A 249 -31.75 -9.89 -16.02
C ARG A 249 -31.73 -11.14 -15.15
N TYR A 250 -30.52 -11.62 -14.82
CA TYR A 250 -30.35 -12.77 -13.93
C TYR A 250 -30.77 -12.44 -12.49
N PHE A 251 -30.31 -11.32 -11.95
CA PHE A 251 -30.66 -10.87 -10.60
C PHE A 251 -32.17 -10.59 -10.47
N GLU A 252 -32.78 -9.95 -11.46
CA GLU A 252 -34.24 -9.69 -11.48
C GLU A 252 -35.04 -10.98 -11.47
N ARG A 253 -34.63 -12.00 -12.25
CA ARG A 253 -35.26 -13.33 -12.23
C ARG A 253 -35.17 -14.01 -10.87
N LEU A 254 -34.04 -13.87 -10.16
CA LEU A 254 -33.88 -14.42 -8.81
C LEU A 254 -34.81 -13.73 -7.80
N LEU A 255 -34.95 -12.41 -7.87
CA LEU A 255 -35.90 -11.65 -7.03
C LEU A 255 -37.35 -12.06 -7.31
N GLU A 256 -37.73 -12.26 -8.57
CA GLU A 256 -39.08 -12.73 -8.92
C GLU A 256 -39.36 -14.12 -8.34
N LYS A 257 -38.38 -15.00 -8.38
CA LYS A 257 -38.47 -16.34 -7.80
C LYS A 257 -38.63 -16.28 -6.27
N GLN A 258 -37.81 -15.50 -5.57
CA GLN A 258 -37.93 -15.30 -4.11
C GLN A 258 -39.32 -14.77 -3.73
N ARG A 259 -39.80 -13.74 -4.44
CA ARG A 259 -41.13 -13.17 -4.21
C ARG A 259 -42.26 -14.18 -4.45
N SER A 260 -42.09 -15.11 -5.39
CA SER A 260 -43.07 -16.17 -5.65
C SER A 260 -43.08 -17.24 -4.55
N GLU A 261 -41.93 -17.58 -3.99
CA GLU A 261 -41.77 -18.54 -2.88
C GLU A 261 -42.30 -17.97 -1.56
N GLU A 262 -42.10 -16.68 -1.30
CA GLU A 262 -42.64 -15.97 -0.13
C GLU A 262 -44.18 -15.90 -0.13
N LYS A 263 -44.79 -15.74 -1.32
CA LYS A 263 -46.26 -15.77 -1.50
C LYS A 263 -46.89 -17.14 -1.25
N ILE A 264 -46.11 -18.21 -1.26
CA ILE A 264 -46.58 -19.58 -1.00
C ILE A 264 -46.45 -19.91 0.51
N ASN A 265 -45.51 -19.30 1.24
CA ASN A 265 -45.19 -19.61 2.65
C ASN A 265 -45.88 -18.69 3.68
N THR A 266 -47.02 -18.09 3.35
CA THR A 266 -47.66 -17.03 4.15
C THR A 266 -48.44 -17.56 5.37
N THR A 267 -47.73 -18.06 6.40
CA THR A 267 -48.25 -18.18 7.79
C THR A 267 -47.19 -17.94 8.87
N THR A 268 -46.11 -17.23 8.59
CA THR A 268 -45.25 -16.71 9.69
C THR A 268 -44.99 -15.24 9.48
N ASP A 269 -45.46 -14.42 10.42
CA ASP A 269 -45.09 -13.03 10.59
C ASP A 269 -43.58 -12.94 10.78
N LYS A 270 -42.85 -12.85 9.68
CA LYS A 270 -41.50 -12.35 9.65
C LYS A 270 -41.59 -10.95 9.09
N GLU A 271 -41.33 -9.95 9.93
CA GLU A 271 -41.10 -8.59 9.46
C GLU A 271 -40.17 -8.64 8.24
N PRO A 272 -40.47 -7.90 7.17
CA PRO A 272 -39.53 -7.78 6.06
C PRO A 272 -38.20 -7.30 6.65
N PRO A 273 -37.07 -7.96 6.37
CA PRO A 273 -35.79 -7.44 6.82
C PRO A 273 -35.70 -6.02 6.28
N THR A 274 -35.69 -5.05 7.18
CA THR A 274 -35.31 -3.68 6.84
C THR A 274 -33.98 -3.79 6.09
N PRO A 275 -33.80 -3.11 4.94
CA PRO A 275 -32.50 -3.01 4.33
C PRO A 275 -31.65 -2.21 5.30
N ASN A 276 -31.03 -2.90 6.26
CA ASN A 276 -30.18 -2.31 7.25
C ASN A 276 -29.00 -1.73 6.48
N SER A 277 -29.05 -0.42 6.33
CA SER A 277 -28.01 0.49 5.86
C SER A 277 -26.61 -0.16 5.88
N GLY A 278 -26.18 -0.71 4.75
CA GLY A 278 -24.76 -0.91 4.39
C GLY A 278 -23.87 -1.84 5.23
N VAL A 279 -24.29 -2.36 6.39
CA VAL A 279 -23.40 -3.15 7.26
C VAL A 279 -23.45 -4.62 6.88
N TYR A 280 -22.64 -5.01 5.90
CA TYR A 280 -22.32 -6.42 5.71
C TYR A 280 -21.66 -6.94 6.98
N ALA A 281 -22.11 -8.09 7.48
CA ALA A 281 -21.44 -8.72 8.60
C ALA A 281 -20.16 -9.40 8.10
N ARG A 282 -19.07 -9.24 8.84
CA ARG A 282 -17.84 -10.00 8.60
C ARG A 282 -18.17 -11.50 8.66
N PRO A 283 -17.73 -12.31 7.68
CA PRO A 283 -17.88 -13.76 7.74
C PRO A 283 -17.29 -14.32 9.04
N LEU A 284 -17.91 -15.37 9.58
CA LEU A 284 -17.37 -16.06 10.75
C LEU A 284 -15.98 -16.59 10.43
N ASP A 285 -15.00 -16.21 11.27
CA ASP A 285 -13.66 -16.73 11.14
C ASP A 285 -13.64 -18.22 11.54
N TYR A 286 -12.75 -19.00 10.92
CA TYR A 286 -12.57 -20.41 11.25
C TYR A 286 -11.87 -20.60 12.60
N LEU A 287 -11.27 -19.53 13.16
CA LEU A 287 -10.64 -19.49 14.48
C LEU A 287 -11.48 -18.65 15.46
N PRO A 288 -12.27 -19.28 16.35
CA PRO A 288 -13.07 -18.58 17.36
C PRO A 288 -12.23 -17.72 18.32
N GLU A 289 -10.96 -18.08 18.55
CA GLU A 289 -10.05 -17.33 19.41
C GLU A 289 -9.70 -15.95 18.85
N ARG A 290 -9.88 -15.74 17.55
CA ARG A 290 -9.54 -14.47 16.90
C ARG A 290 -10.43 -13.33 17.39
N ASP A 291 -11.73 -13.56 17.55
CA ASP A 291 -12.64 -12.54 18.07
C ASP A 291 -12.27 -12.12 19.50
N THR A 292 -11.84 -13.10 20.32
CA THR A 292 -11.35 -12.85 21.68
C THR A 292 -10.06 -12.05 21.65
N TYR A 293 -9.12 -12.41 20.77
CA TYR A 293 -7.87 -11.68 20.58
C TYR A 293 -8.11 -10.23 20.14
N GLU A 294 -8.97 -10.01 19.14
CA GLU A 294 -9.30 -8.68 18.63
C GLU A 294 -9.99 -7.83 19.70
N ALA A 295 -10.90 -8.43 20.49
CA ALA A 295 -11.51 -7.78 21.65
C ALA A 295 -10.45 -7.33 22.68
N LEU A 296 -9.50 -8.20 23.01
CA LEU A 296 -8.40 -7.86 23.92
C LEU A 296 -7.53 -6.71 23.38
N CYS A 297 -7.27 -6.65 22.08
CA CYS A 297 -6.56 -5.53 21.45
C CYS A 297 -7.31 -4.21 21.58
N ARG A 298 -8.65 -4.23 21.62
CA ARG A 298 -9.49 -3.05 21.89
C ARG A 298 -9.60 -2.71 23.39
N GLY A 299 -9.01 -3.51 24.26
CA GLY A 299 -9.18 -3.38 25.72
C GLY A 299 -10.56 -3.83 26.20
N GLU A 300 -11.27 -4.61 25.38
CA GLU A 300 -12.47 -5.35 25.73
C GLU A 300 -12.07 -6.68 26.39
N GLY A 301 -12.88 -7.20 27.33
CA GLY A 301 -12.62 -8.48 27.99
C GLY A 301 -12.20 -8.34 29.45
N ILE A 302 -11.26 -9.20 29.89
CA ILE A 302 -10.93 -9.35 31.30
C ILE A 302 -10.21 -8.09 31.80
N ARG A 303 -10.86 -7.33 32.68
CA ARG A 303 -10.27 -6.20 33.38
C ARG A 303 -9.97 -6.56 34.82
N MET A 304 -8.91 -5.96 35.36
CA MET A 304 -8.64 -6.08 36.78
C MET A 304 -9.74 -5.46 37.61
N THR A 305 -10.12 -6.14 38.69
CA THR A 305 -10.94 -5.49 39.71
C THR A 305 -10.10 -4.46 40.46
N PRO A 306 -10.69 -3.37 40.96
CA PRO A 306 -9.95 -2.38 41.74
C PRO A 306 -9.20 -3.00 42.95
N ARG A 307 -9.73 -4.09 43.50
CA ARG A 307 -9.07 -4.84 44.60
C ARG A 307 -7.79 -5.55 44.16
N ARG A 308 -7.76 -6.11 42.94
CA ARG A 308 -6.57 -6.75 42.37
C ARG A 308 -5.55 -5.71 41.95
N GLN A 309 -6.00 -4.64 41.29
CA GLN A 309 -5.13 -3.55 40.84
C GLN A 309 -4.37 -2.88 41.99
N LYS A 310 -5.00 -2.72 43.17
CA LYS A 310 -4.33 -2.21 44.39
C LYS A 310 -3.17 -3.08 44.90
N ARG A 311 -3.04 -4.33 44.43
CA ARG A 311 -1.94 -5.23 44.80
C ARG A 311 -0.75 -5.11 43.85
N LEU A 312 -0.90 -4.45 42.71
CA LEU A 312 0.19 -4.17 41.79
C LEU A 312 0.99 -2.98 42.32
N PHE A 313 2.31 -3.09 42.27
CA PHE A 313 3.20 -2.00 42.65
C PHE A 313 4.50 -2.04 41.86
N CYS A 314 5.16 -0.89 41.77
CA CYS A 314 6.49 -0.78 41.20
C CYS A 314 7.53 -0.97 42.30
N ARG A 315 8.64 -1.63 41.98
CA ARG A 315 9.73 -1.93 42.92
C ARG A 315 11.09 -1.84 42.24
N TYR A 316 12.11 -1.66 43.06
CA TYR A 316 13.51 -1.82 42.67
C TYR A 316 13.95 -3.23 43.04
N HIS A 317 14.25 -4.06 42.05
CA HIS A 317 14.60 -5.46 42.24
C HIS A 317 16.12 -5.65 42.14
N ASP A 318 16.71 -6.20 43.20
CA ASP A 318 18.16 -6.40 43.34
C ASP A 318 18.65 -7.79 42.86
N GLY A 319 17.77 -8.55 42.19
CA GLY A 319 18.12 -9.86 41.64
C GLY A 319 18.49 -10.89 42.70
N TYR A 320 17.81 -10.87 43.86
CA TYR A 320 18.12 -11.71 45.01
C TYR A 320 19.54 -11.46 45.54
N ARG A 321 19.86 -10.19 45.78
CA ARG A 321 21.18 -9.72 46.25
C ARG A 321 22.31 -9.94 45.25
N ASN A 322 22.04 -9.77 43.96
CA ASN A 322 23.09 -9.74 42.96
C ASN A 322 23.99 -8.51 43.20
N PRO A 323 25.31 -8.65 43.37
CA PRO A 323 26.20 -7.54 43.70
C PRO A 323 26.09 -6.32 42.77
N LEU A 324 25.83 -6.53 41.48
CA LEU A 324 25.67 -5.45 40.51
C LEU A 324 24.31 -4.74 40.63
N LEU A 325 23.24 -5.51 40.87
CA LEU A 325 21.88 -4.99 40.98
C LEU A 325 21.57 -4.41 42.37
N ILE A 326 22.42 -4.64 43.38
CA ILE A 326 22.36 -3.90 44.65
C ILE A 326 22.72 -2.42 44.42
N LEU A 327 23.71 -2.14 43.56
CA LEU A 327 24.17 -0.77 43.26
C LEU A 327 23.31 -0.11 42.19
N SER A 328 22.80 -0.90 41.23
CA SER A 328 21.90 -0.44 40.17
C SER A 328 20.70 -1.38 40.04
N PRO A 329 19.70 -1.26 40.93
CA PRO A 329 18.53 -2.14 40.90
C PRO A 329 17.69 -1.97 39.63
N ILE A 330 17.06 -3.06 39.19
CA ILE A 330 16.17 -3.04 38.04
C ILE A 330 14.84 -2.43 38.46
N LYS A 331 14.31 -1.51 37.65
CA LYS A 331 12.97 -0.99 37.82
C LYS A 331 11.97 -2.03 37.33
N GLU A 332 11.13 -2.51 38.23
CA GLU A 332 10.16 -3.57 37.99
C GLU A 332 8.74 -3.04 38.26
N GLU A 333 7.81 -3.34 37.37
CA GLU A 333 6.40 -2.94 37.45
C GLU A 333 5.49 -4.16 37.24
N ASP A 334 4.60 -4.41 38.20
CA ASP A 334 3.58 -5.44 38.08
C ASP A 334 2.46 -4.97 37.12
N GLU A 335 2.33 -5.61 35.97
CA GLU A 335 1.28 -5.35 34.97
C GLU A 335 0.07 -6.27 35.17
N TRP A 336 0.31 -7.51 35.62
CA TRP A 336 -0.77 -8.46 35.92
C TRP A 336 -0.46 -9.38 37.10
N ASP A 337 -1.46 -9.72 37.92
CA ASP A 337 -1.28 -10.54 39.14
C ASP A 337 -1.43 -12.05 38.90
N SER A 338 -2.27 -12.48 37.95
CA SER A 338 -2.45 -13.91 37.62
C SER A 338 -2.97 -14.14 36.19
N PRO A 339 -2.14 -14.69 35.27
CA PRO A 339 -0.72 -15.05 35.47
C PRO A 339 0.15 -13.82 35.77
N SER A 340 1.22 -13.96 36.55
CA SER A 340 2.08 -12.83 36.87
C SER A 340 2.72 -12.28 35.60
N ILE A 341 2.45 -11.01 35.27
CA ILE A 341 3.08 -10.29 34.15
C ILE A 341 3.79 -9.09 34.74
N VAL A 342 5.09 -9.01 34.48
CA VAL A 342 5.97 -8.00 35.04
C VAL A 342 6.71 -7.31 33.90
N ARG A 343 6.76 -5.97 33.94
CA ARG A 343 7.52 -5.15 33.01
C ARG A 343 8.78 -4.63 33.69
N TYR A 344 9.93 -4.85 33.06
CA TYR A 344 11.18 -4.23 33.48
C TYR A 344 11.42 -2.96 32.68
N LEU A 345 11.67 -1.85 33.38
CA LEU A 345 11.86 -0.53 32.79
C LEU A 345 13.35 -0.18 32.74
N ASP A 346 13.75 0.51 31.67
CA ASP A 346 15.10 1.04 31.47
C ASP A 346 16.24 0.01 31.60
N VAL A 347 15.98 -1.25 31.22
CA VAL A 347 16.97 -2.33 31.29
C VAL A 347 18.13 -2.13 30.32
N LEU A 348 17.84 -1.55 29.15
CA LEU A 348 18.81 -1.29 28.09
C LEU A 348 18.89 0.22 27.84
N SER A 349 20.11 0.72 27.69
CA SER A 349 20.36 2.08 27.23
C SER A 349 19.98 2.24 25.75
N ASN A 350 19.75 3.49 25.31
CA ASN A 350 19.46 3.78 23.91
C ASN A 350 20.58 3.29 22.97
N ASP A 351 21.84 3.40 23.38
CA ASP A 351 22.99 2.94 22.58
C ASP A 351 23.02 1.41 22.42
N GLU A 352 22.70 0.67 23.48
CA GLU A 352 22.56 -0.78 23.42
C GLU A 352 21.39 -1.20 22.54
N ILE A 353 20.25 -0.51 22.65
CA ILE A 353 19.07 -0.74 21.80
C ILE A 353 19.43 -0.54 20.32
N GLU A 354 20.08 0.57 19.98
CA GLU A 354 20.50 0.84 18.60
C GLU A 354 21.54 -0.18 18.12
N LYS A 355 22.47 -0.60 18.98
CA LYS A 355 23.44 -1.63 18.62
C LYS A 355 22.77 -2.97 18.35
N ILE A 356 21.79 -3.36 19.16
CA ILE A 356 21.00 -4.58 18.95
C ILE A 356 20.24 -4.50 17.63
N LYS A 357 19.57 -3.37 17.34
CA LYS A 357 18.87 -3.15 16.05
C LYS A 357 19.83 -3.28 14.87
N GLN A 358 21.00 -2.67 14.94
CA GLN A 358 22.03 -2.74 13.88
C GLN A 358 22.46 -4.18 13.60
N LEU A 359 22.68 -4.97 14.66
CA LEU A 359 23.12 -6.36 14.54
C LEU A 359 21.98 -7.31 14.10
N ALA A 360 20.74 -7.02 14.48
CA ALA A 360 19.57 -7.85 14.21
C ALA A 360 18.98 -7.60 12.82
N LYS A 361 18.95 -6.35 12.33
CA LYS A 361 18.32 -5.96 11.05
C LYS A 361 18.68 -6.87 9.86
N PRO A 362 19.94 -7.24 9.59
CA PRO A 362 20.28 -8.11 8.46
C PRO A 362 19.94 -9.61 8.69
N ARG A 363 19.54 -10.00 9.91
CA ARG A 363 19.29 -11.39 10.31
C ARG A 363 17.82 -11.66 10.62
N LEU A 364 16.96 -10.64 10.55
CA LEU A 364 15.53 -10.80 10.80
C LEU A 364 14.89 -11.55 9.63
N ALA A 365 14.16 -12.60 9.97
CA ALA A 365 13.36 -13.38 9.05
C ALA A 365 11.94 -13.46 9.58
N ARG A 366 10.97 -13.58 8.67
CA ARG A 366 9.57 -13.77 9.04
C ARG A 366 9.40 -15.10 9.77
N ALA A 367 8.59 -15.07 10.83
CA ALA A 367 8.21 -16.29 11.54
C ALA A 367 7.36 -17.19 10.63
N THR A 368 7.68 -18.48 10.59
CA THR A 368 6.92 -19.50 9.88
C THR A 368 6.15 -20.38 10.86
N VAL A 369 5.02 -20.87 10.41
CA VAL A 369 4.20 -21.85 11.11
C VAL A 369 4.20 -23.15 10.33
N ARG A 370 3.95 -24.26 11.02
CA ARG A 370 3.79 -25.55 10.35
C ARG A 370 2.33 -25.72 9.98
N ASP A 371 2.04 -25.85 8.69
CA ASP A 371 0.69 -26.14 8.22
C ASP A 371 0.23 -27.51 8.77
N PRO A 372 -0.90 -27.58 9.50
CA PRO A 372 -1.40 -28.83 10.07
C PRO A 372 -1.74 -29.90 9.02
N LYS A 373 -2.11 -29.49 7.79
CA LYS A 373 -2.55 -30.39 6.72
C LYS A 373 -1.38 -30.89 5.89
N THR A 374 -0.50 -29.99 5.47
CA THR A 374 0.62 -30.31 4.57
C THR A 374 1.92 -30.61 5.31
N GLY A 375 2.05 -30.16 6.57
CA GLY A 375 3.25 -30.31 7.38
C GLY A 375 4.42 -29.42 6.97
N VAL A 376 4.25 -28.60 5.92
CA VAL A 376 5.24 -27.67 5.37
C VAL A 376 5.27 -26.39 6.20
N LEU A 377 6.44 -25.78 6.32
CA LEU A 377 6.58 -24.47 6.94
C LEU A 377 6.05 -23.40 5.98
N THR A 378 5.03 -22.66 6.42
CA THR A 378 4.41 -21.57 5.67
C THR A 378 4.39 -20.31 6.51
N THR A 379 4.28 -19.15 5.86
CA THR A 379 4.06 -17.88 6.55
C THR A 379 2.58 -17.76 6.91
N ALA A 380 2.28 -17.42 8.16
CA ALA A 380 0.91 -17.17 8.59
C ALA A 380 0.55 -15.69 8.38
N ASN A 381 -0.58 -15.43 7.75
CA ASN A 381 -1.15 -14.09 7.62
C ASN A 381 -1.83 -13.60 8.92
N TYR A 382 -1.82 -14.44 9.97
CA TYR A 382 -2.34 -14.14 11.30
C TYR A 382 -1.26 -14.34 12.36
N ARG A 383 -1.45 -13.74 13.55
CA ARG A 383 -0.49 -13.91 14.66
C ARG A 383 -0.69 -15.28 15.29
N VAL A 384 0.39 -16.03 15.44
CA VAL A 384 0.39 -17.34 16.07
C VAL A 384 1.34 -17.30 17.25
N SER A 385 0.87 -17.72 18.42
CA SER A 385 1.75 -17.96 19.56
C SER A 385 2.33 -19.36 19.45
N GLN A 386 3.65 -19.49 19.53
CA GLN A 386 4.27 -20.79 19.72
C GLN A 386 3.92 -21.26 21.13
N ARG A 387 3.21 -22.40 21.23
CA ARG A 387 2.97 -23.07 22.52
C ARG A 387 4.10 -24.02 22.84
#